data_AF-A0A7V9PMS5-F1
#
_entry.id   AF-A0A7V9PMS5-F1
#
_cell.length_a   1.000
_cell.length_b   1.000
_cell.length_c   1.000
_cell.angle_alpha   90.00
_cell.angle_beta   90.00
_cell.angle_gamma   90.00
#
_symmetry.space_group_name_H-M   'P 1'
#
loop_
_entity.id
_entity.type
_entity.pdbx_description
1 polymer ?
#
loop_
_entity_poly.entity_id
_entity_poly.type
_entity_poly.pdbx_seq_one_letter_code
_entity_poly.pdbx_strand_id
1 'polypeptide(L)' 'MSDRHLPDRTMATDPEVARVRFAAARADDHSVRELYLLELAVRTTDDFRANLLELYAFEAFCDANALAQEHDLDV' A
#
# COMPACT_ATOMS: atom_id res chain seq x y z
N MET A 1 -31.08 -10.03 41.91
CA MET A 1 -29.63 -9.77 41.75
C MET A 1 -29.35 -9.94 40.27
N SER A 2 -29.08 -8.84 39.56
CA SER A 2 -28.89 -8.85 38.11
C SER A 2 -27.42 -9.03 37.78
N ASP A 3 -27.07 -10.17 37.20
CA ASP A 3 -25.79 -10.35 36.52
C ASP A 3 -25.79 -9.44 35.28
N ARG A 4 -25.15 -8.28 35.40
CA ARG A 4 -24.72 -7.49 34.25
C ARG A 4 -23.56 -8.23 33.59
N HIS A 5 -23.88 -9.08 32.62
CA HIS A 5 -22.93 -9.50 31.63
C HIS A 5 -22.55 -8.27 30.78
N LEU A 6 -21.50 -7.58 31.19
CA LEU A 6 -20.85 -6.57 30.34
C LEU A 6 -20.30 -7.32 29.13
N PRO A 7 -20.76 -7.04 27.89
CA PRO A 7 -20.12 -7.61 26.72
C PRO A 7 -18.68 -7.11 26.71
N ASP A 8 -17.75 -8.06 26.69
CA ASP A 8 -16.32 -7.83 26.65
C ASP A 8 -16.01 -7.01 25.39
N ARG A 9 -15.78 -5.70 25.60
CA ARG A 9 -15.81 -4.66 24.57
C ARG A 9 -14.45 -4.50 23.90
N THR A 10 -13.86 -5.61 23.52
CA THR A 10 -12.73 -5.65 22.60
C THR A 10 -12.78 -7.00 21.90
N MET A 11 -13.55 -7.10 20.81
CA MET A 11 -13.18 -8.05 19.76
C MET A 11 -11.80 -7.61 19.29
N ALA A 12 -10.74 -8.21 19.83
CA ALA A 12 -9.39 -8.02 19.35
C ALA A 12 -9.43 -8.40 17.86
N THR A 13 -9.21 -7.41 16.98
CA THR A 13 -8.99 -7.70 15.57
C THR A 13 -7.89 -8.73 15.50
N ASP A 14 -8.15 -9.83 14.81
CA ASP A 14 -7.14 -10.86 14.57
C ASP A 14 -5.85 -10.16 14.09
N PRO A 15 -4.71 -10.33 14.80
CA PRO A 15 -3.45 -9.70 14.43
C PRO A 15 -3.07 -9.95 12.97
N GLU A 16 -3.45 -11.10 12.41
CA GLU A 16 -3.20 -11.43 11.02
C GLU A 16 -4.02 -10.55 10.07
N VAL A 17 -5.31 -10.40 10.35
CA VAL A 17 -6.19 -9.50 9.58
C VAL A 17 -5.69 -8.06 9.64
N ALA A 18 -5.16 -7.62 10.78
CA ALA A 18 -4.58 -6.29 10.91
C ALA A 18 -3.30 -6.12 10.07
N ARG A 19 -2.42 -7.14 10.01
CA ARG A 19 -1.22 -7.12 9.17
C ARG A 19 -1.56 -7.08 7.68
N VAL A 20 -2.46 -7.94 7.23
CA VAL A 20 -2.90 -7.98 5.81
C VAL A 20 -3.51 -6.64 5.40
N ARG A 21 -4.35 -6.02 6.25
CA ARG A 21 -4.90 -4.68 5.98
C ARG A 21 -3.82 -3.60 5.89
N PHE A 22 -2.82 -3.66 6.75
CA PHE A 22 -1.69 -2.73 6.70
C PHE A 22 -0.88 -2.92 5.42
N ALA A 23 -0.57 -4.16 5.04
CA ALA A 23 0.14 -4.47 3.80
C ALA A 23 -0.63 -3.97 2.57
N ALA A 24 -1.95 -4.20 2.51
CA ALA A 24 -2.79 -3.70 1.43
C ALA A 24 -2.81 -2.18 1.33
N ALA A 25 -2.93 -1.47 2.47
CA ALA A 25 -2.85 -0.01 2.48
C ALA A 25 -1.48 0.50 1.99
N ARG A 26 -0.39 -0.19 2.36
CA ARG A 26 0.95 0.16 1.89
C ARG A 26 1.15 -0.11 0.41
N ALA A 27 0.66 -1.23 -0.10
CA ALA A 27 0.72 -1.52 -1.52
C ALA A 27 -0.01 -0.44 -2.35
N ASP A 28 -1.20 -0.03 -1.91
CA ASP A 28 -1.96 1.07 -2.54
C ASP A 28 -1.20 2.41 -2.52
N ASP A 29 -0.60 2.79 -1.38
CA ASP A 29 0.24 3.99 -1.27
C ASP A 29 1.40 3.98 -2.30
N HIS A 30 2.02 2.81 -2.51
CA HIS A 30 3.10 2.66 -3.49
C HIS A 30 2.58 2.76 -4.93
N SER A 31 1.42 2.16 -5.25
CA SER A 31 0.78 2.26 -6.58
C SER A 31 0.38 3.71 -6.92
N VAL A 32 -0.16 4.46 -5.95
CA VAL A 32 -0.46 5.90 -6.12
C VAL A 32 0.81 6.69 -6.41
N ARG A 33 1.91 6.37 -5.71
CA ARG A 33 3.21 7.03 -5.91
C ARG A 33 3.80 6.72 -7.29
N GLU A 34 3.71 5.47 -7.76
CA GLU A 34 4.11 5.08 -9.11
C GLU A 34 3.38 5.95 -10.14
N LEU A 35 2.04 6.00 -10.08
CA LEU A 35 1.23 6.76 -11.02
C LEU A 35 1.62 8.24 -11.03
N TYR A 36 1.80 8.84 -9.85
CA TYR A 36 2.21 10.24 -9.73
C TYR A 36 3.57 10.50 -10.40
N LEU A 37 4.55 9.61 -10.22
CA LEU A 37 5.87 9.74 -10.82
C LEU A 37 5.82 9.62 -12.35
N LEU A 38 5.01 8.69 -12.89
CA LEU A 38 4.77 8.58 -14.33
C LEU A 38 4.10 9.83 -14.89
N GLU A 39 3.10 10.39 -14.20
CA GLU A 39 2.46 11.64 -14.61
C GLU A 39 3.46 12.81 -14.66
N LEU A 40 4.40 12.87 -13.72
CA LEU A 40 5.46 13.88 -13.73
C LEU A 40 6.45 13.63 -14.88
N ALA A 41 6.81 12.37 -15.15
CA ALA A 41 7.72 12.00 -16.24
C ALA A 41 7.17 12.47 -17.60
N VAL A 42 5.87 12.31 -17.84
CA VAL A 42 5.21 12.78 -19.07
C VAL A 42 5.22 14.32 -19.20
N ARG A 43 5.23 15.04 -18.08
CA ARG A 43 5.16 16.52 -18.08
C ARG A 43 6.52 17.19 -18.18
N THR A 44 7.62 16.48 -17.92
CA THR A 44 8.97 17.06 -18.03
C THR A 44 9.44 17.10 -19.47
N THR A 45 10.14 18.16 -19.84
CA THR A 45 10.77 18.33 -21.16
C THR A 45 12.25 17.91 -21.17
N ASP A 46 12.76 17.47 -20.03
CA ASP A 46 14.14 17.01 -19.84
C ASP A 46 14.14 15.48 -19.78
N ASP A 47 14.70 14.84 -20.82
CA ASP A 47 14.76 13.39 -20.98
C ASP A 47 15.50 12.71 -19.83
N PHE A 48 16.54 13.33 -19.27
CA PHE A 48 17.25 12.76 -18.13
C PHE A 48 16.35 12.70 -16.90
N ARG A 49 15.58 13.77 -16.65
CA ARG A 49 14.61 13.80 -15.54
C ARG A 49 13.45 12.84 -15.79
N ALA A 50 12.98 12.72 -17.03
CA ALA A 50 11.93 11.76 -17.39
C ALA A 50 12.37 10.34 -17.04
N ASN A 51 13.55 9.93 -17.52
CA ASN A 51 14.11 8.61 -17.23
C ASN A 51 14.32 8.36 -15.73
N LEU A 52 14.75 9.38 -14.98
CA LEU A 52 14.92 9.25 -13.53
C LEU A 52 13.58 9.07 -12.80
N LEU A 53 12.55 9.80 -13.22
CA LEU A 53 11.20 9.66 -12.66
C LEU A 53 10.58 8.29 -13.00
N GLU A 54 10.78 7.80 -14.21
CA GLU A 54 10.36 6.45 -14.63
C GLU A 54 11.06 5.36 -13.81
N LEU A 55 12.35 5.51 -13.53
CA LEU A 55 13.08 4.59 -12.65
C LEU A 55 12.46 4.56 -11.24
N TYR A 56 12.16 5.74 -10.67
CA TYR A 56 11.52 5.80 -9.35
C TYR A 56 10.08 5.27 -9.35
N ALA A 57 9.35 5.42 -10.47
CA ALA A 57 8.04 4.82 -10.62
C ALA A 57 8.16 3.28 -10.61
N PHE A 58 9.13 2.73 -11.34
CA PHE A 58 9.40 1.31 -11.38
C PHE A 58 9.80 0.74 -10.00
N GLU A 59 10.58 1.48 -9.21
CA GLU A 59 10.88 1.11 -7.82
C GLU A 59 9.60 1.05 -6.97
N ALA A 60 8.71 2.04 -7.08
CA ALA A 60 7.43 2.04 -6.36
C ALA A 60 6.53 0.86 -6.77
N PHE A 61 6.48 0.53 -8.07
CA PHE A 61 5.81 -0.67 -8.57
C PHE A 61 6.37 -1.95 -7.95
N CYS A 62 7.70 -2.09 -7.90
CA CYS A 62 8.35 -3.26 -7.31
C CYS A 62 7.97 -3.42 -5.82
N ASP A 63 7.96 -2.32 -5.06
CA ASP A 63 7.56 -2.33 -3.65
C ASP A 63 6.09 -2.75 -3.47
N ALA A 64 5.16 -2.20 -4.27
CA ALA A 64 3.75 -2.56 -4.23
C ALA A 64 3.54 -4.05 -4.54
N ASN A 65 4.19 -4.54 -5.59
CA ASN A 65 4.10 -5.94 -6.02
C ASN A 65 4.73 -6.90 -5.00
N ALA A 66 5.83 -6.52 -4.34
CA ALA A 66 6.44 -7.33 -3.29
C ALA A 66 5.49 -7.50 -2.09
N LEU A 67 4.87 -6.41 -1.64
CA LEU A 67 3.86 -6.44 -0.57
C LEU A 67 2.65 -7.30 -0.96
N ALA A 68 2.21 -7.19 -2.22
CA ALA A 68 1.10 -7.98 -2.71
C ALA A 68 1.41 -9.47 -2.76
N GLN A 69 2.59 -9.83 -3.27
CA GLN A 69 3.04 -11.23 -3.34
C GLN A 69 3.25 -11.84 -1.95
N GLU A 70 3.80 -11.09 -1.00
CA GLU A 70 4.01 -11.59 0.38
C GLU A 70 2.68 -11.91 1.09
N HIS A 71 1.61 -11.20 0.73
CA HIS A 71 0.33 -11.25 1.44
C HIS A 71 -0.85 -11.75 0.59
N ASP A 72 -0.58 -12.34 -0.59
CA ASP A 72 -1.58 -12.79 -1.56
C ASP A 72 -2.67 -11.73 -1.85
N LEU A 73 -2.25 -10.49 -2.08
CA LEU A 73 -3.13 -9.36 -2.37
C LEU A 73 -3.30 -9.18 -3.90
N ASP A 74 -4.51 -8.80 -4.31
CA ASP A 74 -4.75 -8.27 -5.65
C ASP A 74 -4.40 -6.77 -5.66
N VAL A 75 -3.34 -6.41 -6.39
CA VAL A 75 -2.90 -5.02 -6.66
C VAL A 75 -3.16 -4.63 -8.10
#